data_AF-A0A931QEX8-F1
#
_entry.id   AF-A0A931QEX8-F1
#
_cell.length_a   1.000
_cell.length_b   1.000
_cell.length_c   1.000
_cell.angle_alpha   90.00
_cell.angle_beta   90.00
_cell.angle_gamma   90.00
#
_symmetry.space_group_name_H-M   'P 1'
#
loop_
_entity.id
_entity.type
_entity.pdbx_description
1 polymer ?
#
loop_
_entity_poly.entity_id
_entity_poly.type
_entity_poly.pdbx_seq_one_letter_code
_entity_poly.pdbx_strand_id
1 'polypeptide(L)'
;MSNGRNTADASAFRMENLRSILERVQNPEELDDHPWAESLLVWDEARRDPALARLRPGERLLMVVGKLFRQMMPGLPPRRGLRLDTRWGEFGILAARYFAPLRFGTSFPPTLRDSWREIDRSILLFAFGNADGAVPEDQKMRYRLVGDEPEVAASSTLSDWHKKGLQRLANLLRDREAHLRRLESGMAGIGKPAKATADRWPLLPVSKRIVSTLLAGILLLLLLFAGIKTYRIY
;
A
#
# COMPACT_ATOMS: atom_id res chain seq x y z
N MET A 1 12.73 -26.26 -24.26
CA MET A 1 12.14 -26.89 -23.06
C MET A 1 12.14 -25.87 -21.91
N SER A 2 11.09 -25.06 -21.73
CA SER A 2 11.14 -23.89 -20.82
C SER A 2 9.90 -23.65 -19.94
N ASN A 3 9.00 -24.63 -19.78
CA ASN A 3 7.78 -24.44 -18.96
C ASN A 3 7.94 -24.82 -17.47
N GLY A 4 9.08 -25.42 -17.07
CA GLY A 4 9.27 -25.95 -15.71
C GLY A 4 9.55 -24.91 -14.61
N ARG A 5 10.10 -23.72 -14.94
CA ARG A 5 10.42 -22.69 -13.93
C ARG A 5 9.21 -21.83 -13.52
N ASN A 6 8.28 -21.57 -14.44
CA ASN A 6 7.16 -20.65 -14.18
C ASN A 6 6.15 -21.15 -13.13
N THR A 7 6.01 -22.47 -12.95
CA THR A 7 5.06 -23.05 -11.97
C THR A 7 5.60 -23.03 -10.55
N ALA A 8 6.92 -23.15 -10.35
CA ALA A 8 7.56 -23.03 -9.05
C ALA A 8 7.43 -21.59 -8.50
N ASP A 9 7.71 -20.58 -9.33
CA ASP A 9 7.66 -19.16 -8.94
C ASP A 9 6.24 -18.70 -8.56
N ALA A 10 5.23 -19.08 -9.34
CA ALA A 10 3.83 -18.74 -9.05
C ALA A 10 3.35 -19.31 -7.69
N SER A 11 4.05 -20.31 -7.17
CA SER A 11 3.76 -20.94 -5.88
C SER A 11 4.40 -20.26 -4.67
N ALA A 12 5.34 -19.33 -4.87
CA ALA A 12 6.07 -18.69 -3.76
C ALA A 12 5.17 -17.80 -2.90
N PHE A 13 4.26 -17.02 -3.50
CA PHE A 13 3.39 -16.07 -2.81
C PHE A 13 2.08 -16.69 -2.30
N ARG A 14 2.20 -17.73 -1.45
CA ARG A 14 1.09 -18.41 -0.77
C ARG A 14 0.72 -17.77 0.57
N MET A 15 -0.52 -18.01 1.02
CA MET A 15 -1.04 -17.52 2.29
C MET A 15 -0.26 -18.07 3.49
N GLU A 16 0.21 -19.31 3.40
CA GLU A 16 0.97 -20.01 4.44
C GLU A 16 2.33 -19.34 4.67
N ASN A 17 3.02 -18.96 3.58
CA ASN A 17 4.29 -18.24 3.64
C ASN A 17 4.10 -16.83 4.20
N LEU A 18 3.03 -16.11 3.79
CA LEU A 18 2.68 -14.82 4.39
C LEU A 18 2.41 -14.95 5.90
N ARG A 19 1.72 -16.00 6.35
CA ARG A 19 1.48 -16.24 7.76
C ARG A 19 2.79 -16.47 8.52
N SER A 20 3.67 -17.32 7.98
CA SER A 20 5.00 -17.60 8.53
C SER A 20 5.87 -16.34 8.69
N ILE A 21 5.76 -15.39 7.75
CA ILE A 21 6.39 -14.06 7.83
C ILE A 21 5.77 -13.24 8.97
N LEU A 22 4.43 -13.11 9.01
CA LEU A 22 3.75 -12.25 9.97
C LEU A 22 3.78 -12.79 11.42
N GLU A 23 3.97 -14.09 11.61
CA GLU A 23 4.22 -14.70 12.92
C GLU A 23 5.59 -14.30 13.50
N ARG A 24 6.56 -13.94 12.65
CA ARG A 24 7.92 -13.49 13.02
C ARG A 24 8.08 -11.97 13.07
N VAL A 25 6.99 -11.22 13.06
CA VAL A 25 7.02 -9.74 13.08
C VAL A 25 7.74 -9.13 14.31
N GLN A 26 7.89 -9.90 15.40
CA GLN A 26 8.63 -9.48 16.60
C GLN A 26 10.13 -9.83 16.55
N ASN A 27 10.52 -10.83 15.77
CA ASN A 27 11.89 -11.32 15.59
C ASN A 27 12.24 -11.27 14.09
N PRO A 28 12.33 -10.06 13.49
CA PRO A 28 12.47 -9.90 12.04
C PRO A 28 13.71 -10.60 11.46
N GLU A 29 14.76 -10.78 12.27
CA GLU A 29 15.99 -11.50 11.92
C GLU A 29 15.79 -12.98 11.58
N GLU A 30 14.75 -13.63 12.10
CA GLU A 30 14.38 -15.02 11.73
C GLU A 30 13.92 -15.12 10.26
N LEU A 31 13.73 -13.99 9.58
CA LEU A 31 13.32 -13.91 8.18
C LEU A 31 14.47 -13.53 7.23
N ASP A 32 15.70 -13.38 7.71
CA ASP A 32 16.83 -12.96 6.86
C ASP A 32 17.08 -13.94 5.70
N ASP A 33 16.97 -15.25 5.96
CA ASP A 33 17.10 -16.32 4.96
C ASP A 33 15.77 -16.67 4.26
N HIS A 34 14.68 -15.93 4.52
CA HIS A 34 13.37 -16.26 3.94
C HIS A 34 13.33 -15.93 2.43
N PRO A 35 12.89 -16.83 1.53
CA PRO A 35 12.96 -16.63 0.07
C PRO A 35 12.28 -15.35 -0.48
N TRP A 36 11.37 -14.74 0.28
CA TRP A 36 10.77 -13.46 -0.13
C TRP A 36 11.65 -12.24 0.16
N ALA A 37 12.65 -12.34 1.04
CA ALA A 37 13.58 -11.24 1.32
C ALA A 37 14.41 -10.86 0.08
N GLU A 38 14.64 -11.82 -0.82
CA GLU A 38 15.30 -11.63 -2.11
C GLU A 38 14.31 -11.37 -3.29
N SER A 39 13.01 -11.28 -3.03
CA SER A 39 12.00 -11.09 -4.10
C SER A 39 12.13 -9.74 -4.80
N LEU A 40 11.72 -9.67 -6.07
CA LEU A 40 11.78 -8.42 -6.85
C LEU A 40 10.92 -7.32 -6.23
N LEU A 41 9.82 -7.70 -5.59
CA LEU A 41 8.98 -6.85 -4.75
C LEU A 41 9.75 -6.15 -3.62
N VAL A 42 10.69 -6.83 -2.95
CA VAL A 42 11.56 -6.24 -1.93
C VAL A 42 12.65 -5.36 -2.55
N TRP A 43 13.28 -5.82 -3.64
CA TRP A 43 14.31 -5.05 -4.35
C TRP A 43 13.79 -3.75 -4.98
N ASP A 44 12.60 -3.77 -5.60
CA ASP A 44 11.95 -2.61 -6.22
C ASP A 44 11.65 -1.52 -5.18
N GLU A 45 11.08 -1.90 -4.03
CA GLU A 45 10.77 -0.94 -2.96
C GLU A 45 12.04 -0.43 -2.26
N ALA A 46 13.06 -1.26 -2.05
CA ALA A 46 14.35 -0.83 -1.48
C ALA A 46 15.17 0.07 -2.41
N ARG A 47 15.00 -0.07 -3.74
CA ARG A 47 15.58 0.86 -4.74
C ARG A 47 14.91 2.23 -4.71
N ARG A 48 13.61 2.29 -4.41
CA ARG A 48 12.81 3.53 -4.31
C ARG A 48 12.97 4.24 -2.97
N ASP A 49 13.31 3.50 -1.92
CA ASP A 49 13.41 3.99 -0.54
C ASP A 49 14.75 3.59 0.08
N PRO A 50 15.77 4.48 0.04
CA PRO A 50 17.11 4.19 0.55
C PRO A 50 17.16 3.87 2.06
N ALA A 51 16.12 4.16 2.83
CA ALA A 51 16.06 3.76 4.24
C ALA A 51 15.89 2.23 4.35
N LEU A 52 15.06 1.62 3.50
CA LEU A 52 14.84 0.17 3.47
C LEU A 52 16.09 -0.61 3.06
N ALA A 53 16.93 -0.03 2.18
CA ALA A 53 18.19 -0.63 1.74
C ALA A 53 19.23 -0.78 2.87
N ARG A 54 19.07 -0.06 4.00
CA ARG A 54 19.96 -0.15 5.17
C ARG A 54 19.51 -1.18 6.22
N LEU A 55 18.27 -1.66 6.12
CA LEU A 55 17.72 -2.69 7.02
C LEU A 55 18.24 -4.08 6.66
N ARG A 56 18.20 -5.00 7.64
CA ARG A 56 18.45 -6.44 7.42
C ARG A 56 17.41 -7.04 6.45
N PRO A 57 17.69 -8.14 5.75
CA PRO A 57 16.78 -8.71 4.75
C PRO A 57 15.37 -9.00 5.30
N GLY A 58 15.24 -9.56 6.51
CA GLY A 58 13.98 -9.89 7.15
C GLY A 58 13.20 -8.67 7.64
N GLU A 59 13.88 -7.68 8.24
CA GLU A 59 13.31 -6.37 8.58
C GLU A 59 12.77 -5.66 7.33
N ARG A 60 13.58 -5.64 6.27
CA ARG A 60 13.24 -5.04 4.97
C ARG A 60 12.01 -5.71 4.36
N LEU A 61 11.95 -7.04 4.38
CA LEU A 61 10.79 -7.81 3.93
C LEU A 61 9.51 -7.40 4.69
N LEU A 62 9.55 -7.36 6.03
CA LEU A 62 8.39 -6.96 6.84
C LEU A 62 7.97 -5.52 6.58
N MET A 63 8.92 -4.58 6.45
CA MET A 63 8.63 -3.18 6.16
C MET A 63 8.02 -3.00 4.77
N VAL A 64 8.48 -3.75 3.75
CA VAL A 64 7.89 -3.74 2.41
C VAL A 64 6.49 -4.36 2.41
N VAL A 65 6.28 -5.49 3.09
CA VAL A 65 4.94 -6.11 3.25
C VAL A 65 3.98 -5.15 3.95
N GLY A 66 4.41 -4.48 5.03
CA GLY A 66 3.62 -3.47 5.75
C GLY A 66 3.33 -2.19 4.93
N LYS A 67 4.24 -1.78 4.04
CA LYS A 67 4.03 -0.69 3.08
C LYS A 67 2.95 -1.04 2.07
N LEU A 68 3.00 -2.26 1.51
CA LEU A 68 2.03 -2.76 0.53
C LEU A 68 0.68 -3.10 1.16
N PHE A 69 0.64 -3.56 2.42
CA PHE A 69 -0.60 -3.78 3.16
C PHE A 69 -1.53 -2.57 3.18
N ARG A 70 -1.00 -1.33 3.20
CA ARG A 70 -1.83 -0.11 3.11
C ARG A 70 -2.72 -0.06 1.87
N GLN A 71 -2.34 -0.72 0.78
CA GLN A 71 -3.14 -0.80 -0.46
C GLN A 71 -4.40 -1.68 -0.30
N MET A 72 -4.52 -2.46 0.78
CA MET A 72 -5.75 -3.17 1.12
C MET A 72 -6.82 -2.28 1.76
N MET A 73 -6.44 -1.12 2.30
CA MET A 73 -7.37 -0.23 3.00
C MET A 73 -8.53 0.15 2.06
N PRO A 74 -9.80 -0.08 2.45
CA PRO A 74 -10.93 0.29 1.59
C PRO A 74 -10.97 1.80 1.33
N GLY A 75 -11.21 2.19 0.08
CA GLY A 75 -11.21 3.61 -0.33
C GLY A 75 -12.41 4.45 0.13
N LEU A 76 -13.35 3.86 0.87
CA LEU A 76 -14.49 4.52 1.49
C LEU A 76 -14.58 4.10 2.96
N PRO A 77 -15.03 4.97 3.88
CA PRO A 77 -15.20 4.60 5.30
C PRO A 77 -16.16 3.42 5.51
N PRO A 78 -16.07 2.71 6.66
CA PRO A 78 -16.99 1.64 7.03
C PRO A 78 -18.46 2.01 6.86
N ARG A 79 -19.25 1.07 6.34
CA ARG A 79 -20.71 1.20 6.28
C ARG A 79 -21.30 0.98 7.67
N ARG A 80 -22.02 1.98 8.19
CA ARG A 80 -22.75 1.88 9.47
C ARG A 80 -24.05 1.08 9.34
N GLY A 81 -24.47 0.42 10.42
CA GLY A 81 -25.84 -0.06 10.62
C GLY A 81 -26.22 -1.41 9.96
N LEU A 82 -25.30 -2.07 9.24
CA LEU A 82 -25.52 -3.38 8.65
C LEU A 82 -24.25 -4.23 8.80
N ARG A 83 -24.37 -5.38 9.48
CA ARG A 83 -23.37 -6.48 9.56
C ARG A 83 -21.94 -6.06 9.18
N LEU A 84 -21.24 -5.45 10.13
CA LEU A 84 -19.81 -5.08 10.15
C LEU A 84 -19.07 -5.30 8.81
N ASP A 85 -18.78 -4.20 8.09
CA ASP A 85 -18.20 -4.24 6.73
C ASP A 85 -17.00 -5.19 6.63
N THR A 86 -17.20 -6.33 5.95
CA THR A 86 -16.23 -7.42 5.87
C THR A 86 -14.86 -6.96 5.37
N ARG A 87 -14.79 -5.98 4.46
CA ARG A 87 -13.50 -5.51 3.91
C ARG A 87 -12.74 -4.66 4.93
N TRP A 88 -13.46 -3.91 5.76
CA TRP A 88 -12.88 -3.21 6.90
C TRP A 88 -12.55 -4.16 8.05
N GLY A 89 -13.32 -5.22 8.26
CA GLY A 89 -12.99 -6.29 9.20
C GLY A 89 -11.70 -7.04 8.84
N GLU A 90 -11.57 -7.49 7.58
CA GLU A 90 -10.36 -8.08 7.00
C GLU A 90 -9.13 -7.18 7.15
N PHE A 91 -9.28 -5.87 6.87
CA PHE A 91 -8.19 -4.91 6.99
C PHE A 91 -7.86 -4.62 8.46
N GLY A 92 -8.87 -4.30 9.26
CA GLY A 92 -8.74 -3.89 10.65
C GLY A 92 -8.12 -4.96 11.54
N ILE A 93 -8.52 -6.23 11.39
CA ILE A 93 -7.95 -7.33 12.19
C ILE A 93 -6.46 -7.54 11.90
N LEU A 94 -6.03 -7.39 10.65
CA LEU A 94 -4.61 -7.47 10.29
C LEU A 94 -3.83 -6.21 10.70
N ALA A 95 -4.45 -5.03 10.57
CA ALA A 95 -3.90 -3.77 11.02
C ALA A 95 -3.59 -3.84 12.52
N ALA A 96 -4.56 -4.20 13.36
CA ALA A 96 -4.39 -4.34 14.79
C ALA A 96 -3.40 -5.45 15.17
N ARG A 97 -3.48 -6.61 14.51
CA ARG A 97 -2.67 -7.77 14.89
C ARG A 97 -1.17 -7.62 14.57
N TYR A 98 -0.84 -7.03 13.41
CA TYR A 98 0.53 -7.07 12.88
C TYR A 98 1.06 -5.68 12.52
N PHE A 99 0.29 -4.89 11.78
CA PHE A 99 0.85 -3.74 11.06
C PHE A 99 0.82 -2.41 11.82
N ALA A 100 -0.11 -2.22 12.75
CA ALA A 100 -0.11 -1.04 13.62
C ALA A 100 1.03 -1.09 14.64
N PRO A 101 1.32 -2.24 15.30
CA PRO A 101 2.54 -2.40 16.11
C PRO A 101 3.82 -2.13 15.31
N LEU A 102 3.97 -2.77 14.15
CA LEU A 102 5.14 -2.63 13.28
C LEU A 102 5.36 -1.19 12.78
N ARG A 103 4.29 -0.46 12.47
CA ARG A 103 4.37 0.86 11.82
C ARG A 103 4.32 2.05 12.79
N PHE A 104 3.60 1.91 13.90
CA PHE A 104 3.31 3.00 14.84
C PHE A 104 3.79 2.72 16.27
N GLY A 105 4.43 1.57 16.52
CA GLY A 105 5.00 1.24 17.83
C GLY A 105 3.97 0.87 18.91
N THR A 106 2.75 0.49 18.52
CA THR A 106 1.74 -0.01 19.48
C THR A 106 2.09 -1.42 19.98
N SER A 107 1.53 -1.84 21.11
CA SER A 107 1.69 -3.22 21.64
C SER A 107 1.12 -4.28 20.69
N PHE A 108 1.75 -5.46 20.61
CA PHE A 108 1.30 -6.59 19.79
C PHE A 108 0.26 -7.48 20.50
N PRO A 109 -0.97 -7.65 19.97
CA PRO A 109 -1.89 -8.73 20.36
C PRO A 109 -2.34 -8.68 21.85
N PRO A 110 -2.31 -9.81 22.60
CA PRO A 110 -1.71 -11.11 22.28
C PRO A 110 -2.58 -12.12 21.50
N THR A 111 -3.90 -11.94 21.35
CA THR A 111 -4.79 -12.85 20.58
C THR A 111 -5.59 -12.14 19.46
N LEU A 112 -6.43 -12.85 18.69
CA LEU A 112 -7.40 -12.22 17.77
C LEU A 112 -8.50 -11.45 18.53
N ARG A 113 -8.86 -11.88 19.75
CA ARG A 113 -9.83 -11.18 20.61
C ARG A 113 -9.26 -9.87 21.16
N ASP A 114 -7.96 -9.82 21.42
CA ASP A 114 -7.30 -8.57 21.79
C ASP A 114 -7.09 -7.67 20.56
N SER A 115 -6.79 -8.27 19.41
CA SER A 115 -6.73 -7.55 18.12
C SER A 115 -8.06 -6.85 17.81
N TRP A 116 -9.21 -7.49 18.08
CA TRP A 116 -10.54 -6.89 17.94
C TRP A 116 -10.69 -5.58 18.73
N ARG A 117 -10.21 -5.52 19.97
CA ARG A 117 -10.28 -4.32 20.82
C ARG A 117 -9.50 -3.14 20.24
N GLU A 118 -8.40 -3.42 19.53
CA GLU A 118 -7.55 -2.41 18.90
C GLU A 118 -7.92 -2.13 17.42
N ILE A 119 -8.97 -2.75 16.84
CA ILE A 119 -9.35 -2.59 15.41
C ILE A 119 -9.58 -1.13 15.07
N ASP A 120 -10.45 -0.43 15.81
CA ASP A 120 -10.83 0.94 15.49
C ASP A 120 -9.65 1.90 15.62
N ARG A 121 -8.88 1.77 16.71
CA ARG A 121 -7.64 2.55 16.91
C ARG A 121 -6.65 2.33 15.76
N SER A 122 -6.50 1.08 15.32
CA SER A 122 -5.60 0.72 14.22
C SER A 122 -6.09 1.27 12.88
N ILE A 123 -7.40 1.22 12.61
CA ILE A 123 -8.01 1.85 11.43
C ILE A 123 -7.74 3.36 11.44
N LEU A 124 -7.94 4.05 12.57
CA LEU A 124 -7.67 5.48 12.71
C LEU A 124 -6.19 5.82 12.48
N LEU A 125 -5.25 5.03 13.02
CA LEU A 125 -3.81 5.18 12.77
C LEU A 125 -3.48 5.04 11.27
N PHE A 126 -4.08 4.08 10.55
CA PHE A 126 -3.83 3.90 9.12
C PHE A 126 -4.49 4.96 8.21
N ALA A 127 -5.66 5.46 8.62
CA ALA A 127 -6.43 6.48 7.89
C ALA A 127 -5.84 7.88 8.06
N PHE A 128 -5.45 8.26 9.29
CA PHE A 128 -5.05 9.64 9.63
C PHE A 128 -3.56 9.80 9.98
N GLY A 129 -2.83 8.71 10.24
CA GLY A 129 -1.43 8.74 10.67
C GLY A 129 -1.23 8.99 12.16
N ASN A 130 -2.27 9.44 12.88
CA ASN A 130 -2.35 9.54 14.33
C ASN A 130 -3.78 9.24 14.80
N ALA A 131 -3.95 8.49 15.90
CA ALA A 131 -5.26 8.27 16.52
C ALA A 131 -5.68 9.46 17.39
N ASP A 132 -4.70 10.04 18.09
CA ASP A 132 -4.90 11.02 19.16
C ASP A 132 -4.69 12.47 18.69
N GLY A 133 -4.52 12.67 17.37
CA GLY A 133 -4.25 13.98 16.77
C GLY A 133 -5.48 14.86 16.55
N ALA A 134 -5.24 16.02 15.92
CA ALA A 134 -6.21 17.09 15.63
C ALA A 134 -7.32 16.73 14.60
N VAL A 135 -7.63 15.44 14.43
CA VAL A 135 -8.73 14.98 13.59
C VAL A 135 -10.04 15.20 14.36
N PRO A 136 -11.04 15.90 13.78
CA PRO A 136 -12.35 16.07 14.41
C PRO A 136 -13.04 14.74 14.72
N GLU A 137 -13.73 14.63 15.87
CA GLU A 137 -14.35 13.38 16.30
C GLU A 137 -15.45 12.90 15.34
N ASP A 138 -16.18 13.79 14.66
CA ASP A 138 -17.15 13.41 13.64
C ASP A 138 -16.49 12.65 12.46
N GLN A 139 -15.23 12.98 12.14
CA GLN A 139 -14.44 12.26 11.14
C GLN A 139 -13.92 10.93 11.70
N LYS A 140 -13.42 10.88 12.95
CA LYS A 140 -13.01 9.61 13.58
C LYS A 140 -14.17 8.62 13.68
N MET A 141 -15.34 9.10 14.09
CA MET A 141 -16.58 8.31 14.17
C MET A 141 -17.00 7.71 12.83
N ARG A 142 -16.59 8.26 11.68
CA ARG A 142 -16.86 7.64 10.37
C ARG A 142 -15.99 6.41 10.08
N TYR A 143 -14.85 6.29 10.75
CA TYR A 143 -13.89 5.20 10.57
C TYR A 143 -13.90 4.15 11.69
N ARG A 144 -14.64 4.39 12.79
CA ARG A 144 -14.97 3.36 13.76
C ARG A 144 -15.79 2.25 13.07
N LEU A 145 -15.27 1.03 13.05
CA LEU A 145 -15.94 -0.16 12.51
C LEU A 145 -16.78 -0.82 13.61
N VAL A 146 -16.21 -0.96 14.80
CA VAL A 146 -16.84 -1.57 15.98
C VAL A 146 -17.57 -0.50 16.81
N GLY A 147 -16.98 0.69 16.92
CA GLY A 147 -17.51 1.78 17.74
C GLY A 147 -17.55 1.36 19.22
N ASP A 148 -18.71 1.56 19.83
CA ASP A 148 -18.94 1.30 21.25
C ASP A 148 -19.68 -0.05 21.47
N GLU A 149 -19.63 -0.98 20.50
CA GLU A 149 -20.21 -2.33 20.64
C GLU A 149 -19.55 -3.10 21.82
N PRO A 150 -20.30 -3.50 22.86
CA PRO A 150 -19.73 -4.15 24.04
C PRO A 150 -19.39 -5.63 23.82
N GLU A 151 -20.01 -6.26 22.81
CA GLU A 151 -19.80 -7.67 22.50
C GLU A 151 -18.65 -7.86 21.50
N VAL A 152 -17.70 -8.71 21.85
CA VAL A 152 -16.65 -9.16 20.93
C VAL A 152 -17.31 -10.08 19.88
N ALA A 153 -17.13 -9.77 18.60
CA ALA A 153 -17.60 -10.62 17.52
C ALA A 153 -17.18 -12.09 17.69
N ALA A 154 -18.04 -13.01 17.25
CA ALA A 154 -17.81 -14.44 17.36
C ALA A 154 -16.43 -14.86 16.83
N SER A 155 -15.75 -15.79 17.50
CA SER A 155 -14.40 -16.25 17.13
C SER A 155 -14.31 -16.75 15.69
N SER A 156 -15.40 -17.31 15.15
CA SER A 156 -15.53 -17.69 13.75
C SER A 156 -15.45 -16.49 12.80
N THR A 157 -16.11 -15.38 13.10
CA THR A 157 -16.04 -14.12 12.34
C THR A 157 -14.62 -13.55 12.36
N LEU A 158 -13.99 -13.48 13.54
CA LEU A 158 -12.61 -12.97 13.66
C LEU A 158 -11.62 -13.84 12.86
N SER A 159 -11.77 -15.17 12.92
CA SER A 159 -10.94 -16.10 12.16
C SER A 159 -11.19 -16.03 10.66
N ASP A 160 -12.43 -15.82 10.22
CA ASP A 160 -12.78 -15.68 8.80
C ASP A 160 -12.22 -14.39 8.21
N TRP A 161 -12.37 -13.26 8.91
CA TRP A 161 -11.75 -11.98 8.53
C TRP A 161 -10.23 -12.06 8.48
N HIS A 162 -9.58 -12.69 9.48
CA HIS A 162 -8.14 -12.87 9.49
C HIS A 162 -7.67 -13.72 8.30
N LYS A 163 -8.32 -14.86 8.05
CA LYS A 163 -8.00 -15.74 6.92
C LYS A 163 -8.21 -15.06 5.56
N LYS A 164 -9.33 -14.36 5.37
CA LYS A 164 -9.65 -13.63 4.12
C LYS A 164 -8.70 -12.45 3.92
N GLY A 165 -8.38 -11.71 4.98
CA GLY A 165 -7.37 -10.66 4.97
C GLY A 165 -6.00 -11.19 4.51
N LEU A 166 -5.51 -12.28 5.11
CA LEU A 166 -4.24 -12.91 4.72
C LEU A 166 -4.26 -13.37 3.26
N GLN A 167 -5.35 -14.02 2.82
CA GLN A 167 -5.48 -14.46 1.43
C GLN A 167 -5.49 -13.29 0.45
N ARG A 168 -6.15 -12.18 0.80
CA ARG A 168 -6.20 -10.96 0.00
C ARG A 168 -4.85 -10.24 -0.06
N LEU A 169 -4.09 -10.20 1.04
CA LEU A 169 -2.73 -9.67 1.06
C LEU A 169 -1.79 -10.53 0.22
N ALA A 170 -1.82 -11.87 0.37
CA ALA A 170 -0.98 -12.77 -0.41
C ALA A 170 -1.26 -12.64 -1.92
N ASN A 171 -2.52 -12.51 -2.33
CA ASN A 171 -2.88 -12.22 -3.72
C ASN A 171 -2.30 -10.88 -4.19
N LEU A 172 -2.43 -9.80 -3.41
CA LEU A 172 -1.89 -8.49 -3.74
C LEU A 172 -0.37 -8.52 -3.95
N LEU A 173 0.37 -9.20 -3.05
CA LEU A 173 1.82 -9.34 -3.14
C LEU A 173 2.23 -10.16 -4.38
N ARG A 174 1.54 -11.28 -4.64
CA ARG A 174 1.76 -12.12 -5.84
C ARG A 174 1.54 -11.33 -7.13
N ASP A 175 0.44 -10.57 -7.20
CA ASP A 175 0.06 -9.85 -8.41
C ASP A 175 1.01 -8.67 -8.68
N ARG A 176 1.55 -8.05 -7.61
CA ARG A 176 2.64 -7.05 -7.65
C ARG A 176 3.96 -7.66 -8.14
N GLU A 177 4.41 -8.79 -7.58
CA GLU A 177 5.61 -9.51 -8.03
C GLU A 177 5.49 -9.92 -9.51
N ALA A 178 4.35 -10.50 -9.92
CA ALA A 178 4.08 -10.90 -11.29
C ALA A 178 3.99 -9.71 -12.27
N HIS A 179 3.68 -8.50 -11.79
CA HIS A 179 3.79 -7.28 -12.58
C HIS A 179 5.25 -6.86 -12.77
N LEU A 180 6.06 -6.85 -11.70
CA LEU A 180 7.49 -6.49 -11.76
C LEU A 180 8.27 -7.41 -12.72
N ARG A 181 8.04 -8.72 -12.64
CA ARG A 181 8.64 -9.72 -13.55
C ARG A 181 8.32 -9.49 -15.02
N ARG A 182 7.11 -9.03 -15.32
CA ARG A 182 6.70 -8.67 -16.68
C ARG A 182 7.39 -7.40 -17.17
N LEU A 183 7.63 -6.43 -16.30
CA LEU A 183 8.41 -5.22 -16.64
C LEU A 183 9.87 -5.57 -16.96
N GLU A 184 10.54 -6.36 -16.12
CA GLU A 184 11.93 -6.79 -16.37
C GLU A 184 12.06 -7.62 -17.66
N SER A 185 11.18 -8.60 -17.85
CA SER A 185 11.14 -9.42 -19.08
C SER A 185 10.85 -8.59 -20.33
N GLY A 186 9.95 -7.60 -20.21
CA GLY A 186 9.63 -6.67 -21.30
C GLY A 186 10.80 -5.77 -21.69
N MET A 187 11.56 -5.26 -20.71
CA MET A 187 12.76 -4.46 -20.97
C MET A 187 13.89 -5.31 -21.58
N ALA A 188 14.07 -6.55 -21.15
CA ALA A 188 15.03 -7.48 -21.77
C ALA A 188 14.72 -7.77 -23.25
N GLY A 189 13.46 -7.63 -23.68
CA GLY A 189 13.04 -7.74 -25.08
C GLY A 189 13.47 -6.59 -25.98
N ILE A 190 13.81 -5.41 -25.43
CA ILE A 190 14.26 -4.22 -26.18
C ILE A 190 15.80 -4.27 -26.42
N GLY A 191 16.41 -5.45 -26.28
CA GLY A 191 17.84 -5.73 -26.43
C GLY A 191 18.32 -6.09 -27.84
N LYS A 192 17.47 -5.99 -28.87
CA LYS A 192 17.90 -6.01 -30.27
C LYS A 192 17.39 -4.75 -30.98
N PRO A 193 18.26 -3.94 -31.61
CA PRO A 193 17.80 -2.96 -32.58
C PRO A 193 17.23 -3.73 -33.76
N ALA A 194 15.90 -3.86 -33.81
CA ALA A 194 15.22 -4.12 -35.07
C ALA A 194 15.70 -3.02 -36.03
N LYS A 195 16.23 -3.43 -37.20
CA LYS A 195 16.67 -2.48 -38.24
C LYS A 195 15.57 -1.44 -38.42
N ALA A 196 15.91 -0.17 -38.22
CA ALA A 196 14.93 0.91 -38.23
C ALA A 196 14.30 1.04 -39.63
N THR A 197 13.20 0.32 -39.86
CA THR A 197 12.23 0.64 -40.89
C THR A 197 11.64 1.98 -40.51
N ALA A 198 12.13 3.02 -41.17
CA ALA A 198 11.74 4.40 -40.94
C ALA A 198 10.31 4.63 -41.43
N ASP A 199 9.33 4.16 -40.67
CA ASP A 199 7.91 4.42 -40.91
C ASP A 199 7.26 5.17 -39.75
N ARG A 200 7.30 6.50 -39.91
CA ARG A 200 6.21 7.44 -39.61
C ARG A 200 5.44 7.20 -38.31
N TRP A 201 6.02 7.68 -37.21
CA TRP A 201 5.19 8.12 -36.09
C TRP A 201 4.35 9.33 -36.52
N PRO A 202 3.02 9.33 -36.32
CA PRO A 202 2.20 10.50 -36.60
C PRO A 202 2.52 11.59 -35.57
N LEU A 203 3.23 12.63 -36.01
CA LEU A 203 3.37 13.87 -35.25
C LEU A 203 1.97 14.47 -35.06
N LEU A 204 1.39 14.30 -33.88
CA LEU A 204 0.17 14.99 -33.50
C LEU A 204 0.40 16.50 -33.65
N PRO A 205 -0.42 17.22 -34.45
CA PRO A 205 -0.20 18.63 -34.70
C PRO A 205 -0.57 19.44 -33.45
N VAL A 206 0.42 19.69 -32.58
CA VAL A 206 0.31 20.63 -31.46
C VAL A 206 0.05 22.01 -32.05
N SER A 207 -1.22 22.40 -32.11
CA SER A 207 -1.60 23.66 -32.74
C SER A 207 -0.96 24.82 -31.98
N LYS A 208 -0.21 25.68 -32.71
CA LYS A 208 0.51 26.83 -32.13
C LYS A 208 -0.41 27.79 -31.34
N ARG A 209 -1.72 27.72 -31.58
CA ARG A 209 -2.77 28.49 -30.87
C ARG A 209 -2.92 28.13 -29.38
N ILE A 210 -2.72 26.87 -29.00
CA ILE A 210 -2.87 26.43 -27.59
C ILE A 210 -1.69 26.92 -26.74
N VAL A 211 -0.49 26.98 -27.32
CA VAL A 211 0.71 27.48 -26.62
C VAL A 211 0.64 29.00 -26.40
N SER A 212 0.11 29.76 -27.37
CA SER A 212 0.02 31.21 -27.24
C SER A 212 -1.05 31.67 -26.23
N THR A 213 -2.17 30.95 -26.10
CA THR A 213 -3.22 31.29 -25.12
C THR A 213 -2.76 31.03 -23.68
N LEU A 214 -2.01 29.95 -23.44
CA LEU A 214 -1.41 29.67 -22.12
C LEU A 214 -0.39 30.74 -21.73
N LEU A 215 0.49 31.16 -22.65
CA LEU A 215 1.46 32.23 -22.41
C LEU A 215 0.79 33.58 -22.13
N ALA A 216 -0.24 33.95 -22.89
CA ALA A 216 -1.01 35.17 -22.66
C ALA A 216 -1.71 35.18 -21.29
N GLY A 217 -2.28 34.04 -20.88
CA GLY A 217 -2.91 33.88 -19.56
C GLY A 217 -1.93 34.06 -18.40
N ILE A 218 -0.73 33.49 -18.50
CA ILE A 218 0.34 33.65 -17.49
C ILE A 218 0.78 35.12 -17.41
N LEU A 219 0.97 35.80 -18.55
CA LEU A 219 1.38 37.21 -18.59
C LEU A 219 0.34 38.13 -17.93
N LEU A 220 -0.95 37.93 -18.22
CA LEU A 220 -2.04 38.70 -17.62
C LEU A 220 -2.08 38.54 -16.09
N LEU A 221 -1.89 37.31 -15.61
CA LEU A 221 -1.90 36.97 -14.18
C LEU A 221 -0.72 37.65 -13.45
N LEU A 222 0.46 37.69 -14.06
CA LEU A 222 1.63 38.42 -13.53
C LEU A 222 1.39 39.94 -13.45
N LEU A 223 0.74 40.54 -14.46
CA LEU A 223 0.42 41.97 -14.45
C LEU A 223 -0.59 42.34 -13.36
N LEU A 224 -1.62 41.51 -13.14
CA LEU A 224 -2.57 41.68 -12.04
C LEU A 224 -1.86 41.58 -10.67
N PHE A 225 -0.96 40.61 -10.51
CA PHE A 225 -0.21 40.43 -9.27
C PHE A 225 0.76 41.58 -8.98
N ALA A 226 1.36 42.16 -10.02
CA ALA A 226 2.20 43.36 -9.90
C ALA A 226 1.38 44.58 -9.45
N GLY A 227 0.23 44.85 -10.08
CA GLY A 227 -0.62 45.99 -9.75
C GLY A 227 -1.13 45.98 -8.29
N ILE A 228 -1.49 44.79 -7.77
CA ILE A 228 -1.92 44.62 -6.37
C ILE A 228 -0.79 44.97 -5.39
N LYS A 229 0.48 44.72 -5.73
CA LYS A 229 1.61 45.13 -4.88
C LYS A 229 1.78 46.65 -4.85
N THR A 230 1.64 47.34 -6.00
CA THR A 230 1.84 48.79 -6.06
C THR A 230 0.77 49.57 -5.28
N TYR A 231 -0.48 49.10 -5.31
CA TYR A 231 -1.60 49.70 -4.57
C TYR A 231 -1.51 49.51 -3.04
N ARG A 232 -0.51 48.78 -2.53
CA ARG A 232 -0.33 48.53 -1.09
C ARG A 232 0.81 49.36 -0.46
N ILE A 233 1.40 50.26 -1.24
CA ILE A 233 2.55 51.12 -0.86
C ILE A 233 2.16 52.61 -0.88
N TYR A 234 1.03 52.94 -1.52
CA TYR A 234 0.36 54.24 -1.49
C TYR A 234 -0.91 54.15 -0.63
#